data_AF-A0A6P0Z476-F1
#
_entry.id   AF-A0A6P0Z476-F1
#
_cell.length_a   1.000
_cell.length_b   1.000
_cell.length_c   1.000
_cell.angle_alpha   90.00
_cell.angle_beta   90.00
_cell.angle_gamma   90.00
#
_symmetry.space_group_name_H-M   'P 1'
#
loop_
_entity.id
_entity.type
_entity.pdbx_description
1 polymer ?
#
loop_
_entity_poly.entity_id
_entity_poly.type
_entity_poly.pdbx_seq_one_letter_code
_entity_poly.pdbx_strand_id
1 'polypeptide(L)'
;QFTVATNYGGRQEILQACREIATQVQQGKIQPDNIDEALFSRHLYTANICDPDLLIRTSGEMRLSNFLLWQMAYAELYITDVYWPDFDRQQFHKALSAYQQRERRFGKV
;
A
#
# COMPACT_ATOMS: atom_id res chain seq x y z
N GLN A 1 -2.23 14.51 -3.84
CA GLN A 1 -1.64 13.73 -4.96
C GLN A 1 -2.65 12.67 -5.37
N PHE A 2 -2.70 12.31 -6.66
CA PHE A 2 -3.59 11.28 -7.18
C PHE A 2 -2.77 10.28 -7.99
N THR A 3 -2.94 8.99 -7.72
CA THR A 3 -2.18 7.90 -8.34
C THR A 3 -3.14 6.86 -8.88
N VAL A 4 -2.94 6.43 -10.12
CA VAL A 4 -3.71 5.35 -10.74
C VAL A 4 -2.79 4.15 -10.94
N ALA A 5 -3.18 3.02 -10.38
CA ALA A 5 -2.44 1.77 -10.50
C ALA A 5 -2.95 0.98 -11.71
N THR A 6 -2.31 1.15 -12.88
CA THR A 6 -2.65 0.42 -14.11
C THR A 6 -1.68 -0.75 -14.31
N ASN A 7 -2.22 -1.93 -14.66
CA ASN A 7 -1.43 -3.17 -14.75
C ASN A 7 -0.53 -3.43 -13.52
N TYR A 8 -1.01 -3.03 -12.35
CA TYR A 8 -0.27 -3.10 -11.10
C TYR A 8 -0.48 -4.45 -10.40
N GLY A 9 0.58 -4.95 -9.77
CA GLY A 9 0.50 -6.05 -8.81
C GLY A 9 1.63 -5.98 -7.79
N GLY A 10 1.32 -6.04 -6.50
CA GLY A 10 2.28 -5.88 -5.41
C GLY A 10 3.40 -6.93 -5.42
N ARG A 11 3.09 -8.18 -5.79
CA ARG A 11 4.12 -9.21 -5.98
C ARG A 11 5.11 -8.86 -7.10
N GLN A 12 4.64 -8.29 -8.20
CA GLN A 12 5.51 -7.89 -9.31
C GLN A 12 6.36 -6.68 -8.93
N GLU A 13 5.77 -5.70 -8.25
CA GLU A 13 6.48 -4.55 -7.70
C GLU A 13 7.62 -4.99 -6.76
N ILE A 14 7.33 -5.84 -5.77
CA ILE A 14 8.33 -6.39 -4.84
C ILE A 14 9.43 -7.14 -5.58
N LEU A 15 9.06 -7.99 -6.55
CA LEU A 15 10.04 -8.74 -7.34
C LEU A 15 10.95 -7.81 -8.16
N GLN A 16 10.39 -6.73 -8.71
CA GLN A 16 11.16 -5.73 -9.45
C GLN A 16 12.14 -4.98 -8.53
N ALA A 17 11.67 -4.54 -7.36
CA ALA A 17 12.54 -3.90 -6.36
C ALA A 17 13.71 -4.81 -5.95
N CYS A 18 13.44 -6.09 -5.68
CA CYS A 18 14.48 -7.08 -5.39
C CYS A 18 15.52 -7.21 -6.52
N ARG A 19 15.09 -7.23 -7.80
CA ARG A 19 15.99 -7.33 -8.96
C ARG A 19 16.87 -6.10 -9.11
N GLU A 20 16.30 -4.92 -8.88
CA GLU A 20 17.04 -3.64 -8.96
C GLU A 20 18.09 -3.53 -7.86
N ILE A 21 17.71 -3.89 -6.62
CA ILE A 21 18.63 -3.92 -5.49
C ILE A 21 19.74 -4.95 -5.73
N ALA A 22 19.40 -6.17 -6.15
CA ALA A 22 20.39 -7.22 -6.44
C ALA A 22 21.39 -6.79 -7.52
N THR A 23 20.93 -6.08 -8.55
CA THR A 23 21.78 -5.53 -9.61
C THR A 23 22.74 -4.47 -9.05
N GLN A 24 22.28 -3.59 -8.18
CA GLN A 24 23.12 -2.57 -7.54
C GLN A 24 24.13 -3.17 -6.56
N VAL A 25 23.76 -4.23 -5.85
CA VAL A 25 24.68 -5.02 -5.03
C VAL A 25 25.76 -5.66 -5.89
N GLN A 26 25.40 -6.32 -7.00
CA GLN A 26 26.36 -6.91 -7.93
C GLN A 26 27.35 -5.88 -8.51
N GLN A 27 26.89 -4.64 -8.72
CA GLN A 27 27.70 -3.51 -9.18
C GLN A 27 28.57 -2.88 -8.07
N GLY A 28 28.47 -3.34 -6.82
CA GLY A 28 29.19 -2.77 -5.67
C GLY A 28 28.66 -1.41 -5.20
N LYS A 29 27.48 -0.98 -5.67
CA LYS A 29 26.86 0.31 -5.29
C LYS A 29 26.16 0.25 -3.93
N ILE A 30 25.66 -0.92 -3.56
CA ILE A 30 24.98 -1.19 -2.30
C ILE A 30 25.68 -2.38 -1.64
N GLN A 31 25.96 -2.29 -0.34
CA GLN A 31 26.36 -3.46 0.44
C GLN A 31 25.10 -4.19 0.93
N PRO A 32 25.04 -5.53 0.89
CA PRO A 32 23.87 -6.28 1.36
C PRO A 32 23.40 -5.88 2.77
N ASP A 33 24.34 -5.63 3.68
CA ASP A 33 24.05 -5.25 5.07
C ASP A 33 23.43 -3.85 5.22
N ASN A 34 23.46 -3.03 4.16
CA ASN A 34 22.82 -1.72 4.12
C ASN A 34 21.38 -1.77 3.57
N ILE A 35 20.86 -2.96 3.23
CA ILE A 35 19.48 -3.11 2.75
C ILE A 35 18.54 -3.08 3.95
N ASP A 36 17.81 -1.97 4.09
CA ASP A 36 16.77 -1.76 5.08
C ASP A 36 15.41 -1.43 4.43
N GLU A 37 14.37 -1.23 5.24
CA GLU A 37 13.02 -0.89 4.75
C GLU A 37 12.99 0.43 3.96
N ALA A 38 13.82 1.41 4.34
CA ALA A 38 13.88 2.70 3.67
C ALA A 38 14.55 2.60 2.29
N LEU A 39 15.62 1.80 2.16
CA LEU A 39 16.24 1.46 0.89
C LEU A 39 15.28 0.66 0.03
N PHE A 40 14.62 -0.35 0.59
CA PHE A 40 13.65 -1.17 -0.15
C PHE A 40 12.50 -0.33 -0.70
N SER A 41 11.90 0.53 0.13
CA SER A 41 10.76 1.38 -0.26
C SER A 41 11.10 2.38 -1.37
N ARG A 42 12.37 2.80 -1.49
CA ARG A 42 12.85 3.65 -2.59
C ARG A 42 12.89 2.95 -3.95
N HIS A 43 12.82 1.62 -3.98
CA HIS A 43 12.81 0.81 -5.20
C HIS A 43 11.40 0.31 -5.59
N LEU A 44 10.37 0.66 -4.82
CA LEU A 44 8.97 0.36 -5.17
C LEU A 44 8.44 1.38 -6.19
N TYR A 45 7.39 1.03 -6.93
CA TYR A 45 6.73 1.97 -7.86
C TYR A 45 6.14 3.16 -7.12
N THR A 46 5.81 2.97 -5.85
CA THR A 46 5.31 4.01 -4.94
C THR A 46 6.41 4.79 -4.24
N ALA A 47 7.67 4.73 -4.69
CA ALA A 47 8.74 5.52 -4.11
C ALA A 47 8.33 7.01 -4.02
N ASN A 48 8.54 7.61 -2.83
CA ASN A 48 8.13 8.99 -2.49
C ASN A 48 6.61 9.21 -2.38
N ILE A 49 5.81 8.16 -2.31
CA ILE A 49 4.39 8.22 -1.93
C ILE A 49 4.28 7.72 -0.50
N CYS A 50 3.51 8.42 0.34
CA CYS A 50 3.23 7.96 1.70
C CYS A 50 2.40 6.67 1.66
N ASP A 51 2.64 5.79 2.63
CA ASP A 51 1.81 4.60 2.81
C ASP A 51 0.35 5.00 3.09
N PRO A 52 -0.62 4.23 2.58
CA PRO A 52 -2.02 4.52 2.80
C PRO A 52 -2.42 4.25 4.25
N ASP A 53 -3.06 5.22 4.89
CA ASP A 53 -3.69 5.03 6.21
C ASP A 53 -4.93 4.12 6.15
N LEU A 54 -5.66 4.18 5.04
CA LEU A 54 -6.96 3.54 4.86
C LEU A 54 -7.08 2.93 3.46
N LEU A 55 -7.35 1.63 3.38
CA LEU A 55 -7.83 0.97 2.17
C LEU A 55 -9.35 0.90 2.20
N ILE A 56 -9.99 1.47 1.17
CA ILE A 56 -11.42 1.30 0.90
C ILE A 56 -11.59 0.27 -0.21
N ARG A 57 -12.38 -0.78 0.05
CA ARG A 57 -12.72 -1.80 -0.94
C ARG A 57 -14.23 -2.00 -1.02
N THR A 58 -14.75 -1.89 -2.23
CA THR A 58 -16.17 -2.04 -2.56
C THR A 58 -16.56 -3.50 -2.81
N SER A 59 -17.86 -3.73 -3.04
CA SER A 59 -18.46 -5.01 -3.41
C SER A 59 -18.35 -6.16 -2.39
N GLY A 60 -18.06 -5.89 -1.12
CA GLY A 60 -18.07 -6.88 -0.03
C GLY A 60 -16.87 -7.84 -0.01
N GLU A 61 -15.94 -7.72 -0.96
CA GLU A 61 -14.87 -8.70 -1.13
C GLU A 61 -13.76 -8.53 -0.09
N MET A 62 -13.68 -9.44 0.89
CA MET A 62 -12.67 -9.40 1.96
C MET A 62 -11.31 -10.00 1.53
N ARG A 63 -10.62 -9.32 0.61
CA ARG A 63 -9.24 -9.66 0.21
C ARG A 63 -8.51 -8.41 -0.26
N LEU A 64 -7.18 -8.50 -0.39
CA LEU A 64 -6.39 -7.41 -0.96
C LEU A 64 -6.24 -7.53 -2.48
N SER A 65 -6.35 -8.75 -3.03
CA SER A 65 -6.17 -9.01 -4.47
C SER A 65 -4.83 -8.48 -5.02
N ASN A 66 -3.72 -8.71 -4.30
CA ASN A 66 -2.38 -8.31 -4.74
C ASN A 66 -2.20 -6.78 -4.89
N PHE A 67 -3.02 -5.97 -4.20
CA PHE A 67 -2.93 -4.52 -4.20
C PHE A 67 -2.07 -4.01 -3.03
N LEU A 68 -1.10 -3.12 -3.33
CA LEU A 68 -0.23 -2.41 -2.38
C LEU A 68 0.27 -3.26 -1.20
N LEU A 69 0.83 -4.44 -1.49
CA LEU A 69 1.15 -5.45 -0.48
C LEU A 69 2.18 -4.99 0.56
N TRP A 70 3.13 -4.16 0.15
CA TRP A 70 4.14 -3.60 1.05
C TRP A 70 3.56 -2.42 1.84
N GLN A 71 2.97 -1.48 1.12
CA GLN A 71 2.51 -0.20 1.63
C GLN A 71 1.34 -0.35 2.61
N MET A 72 0.55 -1.40 2.48
CA MET A 72 -0.61 -1.64 3.35
C MET A 72 -0.29 -2.41 4.63
N ALA A 73 0.98 -2.61 4.98
CA ALA A 73 1.37 -3.36 6.18
C ALA A 73 0.67 -2.87 7.47
N TYR A 74 0.41 -1.55 7.56
CA TYR A 74 -0.24 -0.92 8.71
C TYR A 74 -1.55 -0.18 8.36
N ALA A 75 -2.03 -0.34 7.12
CA ALA A 75 -3.26 0.33 6.67
C ALA A 75 -4.50 -0.28 7.35
N GLU A 76 -5.44 0.56 7.74
CA GLU A 76 -6.76 0.09 8.15
C GLU A 76 -7.59 -0.32 6.92
N LEU A 77 -8.42 -1.35 7.07
CA LEU A 77 -9.29 -1.83 6.00
C LEU A 77 -10.74 -1.41 6.26
N TYR A 78 -11.36 -0.77 5.27
CA TYR A 78 -12.79 -0.52 5.20
C TYR A 78 -13.37 -1.25 3.98
N ILE A 79 -14.11 -2.32 4.25
CA ILE A 79 -14.80 -3.12 3.22
C ILE A 79 -16.28 -2.77 3.27
N THR A 80 -16.90 -2.54 2.11
CA THR A 80 -18.33 -2.22 2.00
C THR A 80 -18.98 -3.04 0.91
N ASP A 81 -20.25 -3.43 1.10
CA ASP A 81 -21.05 -4.15 0.12
C ASP A 81 -21.50 -3.27 -1.05
N VAL A 82 -21.34 -1.94 -0.94
CA VAL A 82 -21.65 -0.98 -2.02
C VAL A 82 -20.76 -1.27 -3.22
N TYR A 83 -21.35 -1.39 -4.41
CA TYR A 83 -20.61 -1.59 -5.66
C TYR A 83 -19.91 -0.31 -6.11
N TRP A 84 -18.80 -0.45 -6.86
CA TRP A 84 -18.01 0.71 -7.32
C TRP A 84 -18.81 1.77 -8.09
N PRO A 85 -19.70 1.42 -9.04
CA PRO A 85 -20.53 2.42 -9.73
C PRO A 85 -21.45 3.23 -8.80
N ASP A 86 -21.82 2.66 -7.65
CA ASP A 86 -22.71 3.26 -6.65
C ASP A 86 -21.94 3.92 -5.49
N PHE A 87 -20.60 3.86 -5.51
CA PHE A 87 -19.76 4.44 -4.47
C PHE A 87 -19.58 5.94 -4.68
N ASP A 88 -20.48 6.72 -4.09
CA ASP A 88 -20.50 8.18 -4.20
C ASP A 88 -19.76 8.91 -3.06
N ARG A 89 -19.88 10.24 -3.04
CA ARG A 89 -19.30 11.10 -1.99
C ARG A 89 -19.83 10.75 -0.60
N GLN A 90 -21.10 10.38 -0.46
CA GLN A 90 -21.67 10.03 0.84
C GLN A 90 -21.04 8.75 1.37
N GLN A 91 -20.82 7.75 0.51
CA GLN A 91 -20.15 6.51 0.88
C GLN A 91 -18.68 6.74 1.26
N PHE A 92 -17.98 7.63 0.54
CA PHE A 92 -16.62 8.03 0.91
C PHE A 92 -16.57 8.66 2.31
N HIS A 93 -17.48 9.58 2.64
CA HIS A 93 -17.53 10.17 3.99
C HIS A 93 -17.85 9.16 5.09
N LYS A 94 -18.66 8.13 4.80
CA LYS A 94 -18.89 7.02 5.75
C LYS A 94 -17.61 6.26 6.04
N ALA A 95 -16.82 5.95 5.00
CA ALA A 95 -15.54 5.26 5.16
C ALA A 95 -14.56 6.09 6.02
N LEU A 96 -14.47 7.40 5.77
CA LEU A 96 -13.63 8.30 6.57
C LEU A 96 -14.10 8.39 8.03
N SER A 97 -15.41 8.50 8.24
CA SER A 97 -15.99 8.56 9.60
C SER A 97 -15.68 7.27 10.38
N ALA A 98 -15.79 6.11 9.72
CA ALA A 98 -15.45 4.82 10.33
C ALA A 98 -13.96 4.72 10.70
N TYR A 99 -13.06 5.22 9.84
CA TYR A 99 -11.63 5.30 10.14
C TYR A 99 -11.32 6.25 11.33
N GLN A 100 -12.01 7.39 11.40
CA GLN A 100 -11.81 8.35 12.49
C GLN A 100 -12.31 7.84 13.85
N GLN A 101 -13.35 7.02 13.87
CA GLN A 101 -13.94 6.46 15.09
C GLN A 101 -13.14 5.31 15.69
N ARG A 102 -12.12 4.78 15.00
CA ARG A 102 -11.31 3.71 15.55
C ARG A 102 -10.46 4.21 16.71
N GLU A 103 -10.51 3.48 17.82
CA GLU A 103 -9.60 3.70 18.93
C GLU A 103 -8.19 3.26 18.54
N ARG A 104 -7.35 4.23 18.19
CA ARG A 104 -5.93 4.00 17.98
C ARG A 104 -5.29 3.81 19.35
N ARG A 105 -4.77 2.61 19.60
CA ARG A 105 -3.89 2.38 20.73
C ARG A 105 -2.61 3.17 20.48
N PHE A 106 -2.44 4.30 21.15
CA PHE A 106 -1.19 5.06 21.11
C PHE A 106 -0.04 4.14 21.56
N GLY A 107 0.86 3.83 20.63
CA GLY A 107 2.16 3.21 20.89
C GLY A 107 2.16 1.68 20.97
N LYS A 108 2.30 1.02 19.82
CA LYS A 108 3.16 -0.16 19.58
C LYS A 108 3.41 -0.34 18.06
N VAL A 109 3.82 0.73 17.38
CA VAL A 109 4.60 0.66 16.13
C VAL A 109 5.53 1.87 16.15
#